data_AF-A0A7K3DMM8-F1
#
_entry.id   AF-A0A7K3DMM8-F1
#
_cell.length_a   1.000
_cell.length_b   1.000
_cell.length_c   1.000
_cell.angle_alpha   90.00
_cell.angle_beta   90.00
_cell.angle_gamma   90.00
#
_symmetry.space_group_name_H-M   'P 1'
#
loop_
_entity.id
_entity.type
_entity.pdbx_description
1 polymer ?
#
loop_
_entity_poly.entity_id
_entity_poly.type
_entity_poly.pdbx_seq_one_letter_code
_entity_poly.pdbx_strand_id
1 'polypeptide(L)' 'MNHNTPAPLFPRPLRELGRIQPRVMSGAQLKAHGVGPAAAQEQCRPGGPWRQLLPGVFLLHPGPPSGDERLRAALL' A
#
# COMPACT_ATOMS: atom_id res chain seq x y z
N MET A 1 -25.02 -4.18 44.56
CA MET A 1 -24.79 -5.23 43.54
C MET A 1 -24.83 -4.59 42.17
N ASN A 2 -23.65 -4.45 41.58
CA ASN A 2 -23.30 -3.75 40.36
C ASN A 2 -23.08 -4.78 39.25
N HIS A 3 -24.07 -4.98 38.38
CA HIS A 3 -23.96 -5.88 37.22
C HIS A 3 -23.22 -5.17 36.08
N ASN A 4 -21.88 -5.19 36.14
CA ASN A 4 -21.05 -4.74 35.03
C ASN A 4 -20.98 -5.89 34.02
N THR A 5 -21.81 -5.84 32.98
CA THR A 5 -21.78 -6.79 31.86
C THR A 5 -20.54 -6.48 30.99
N PRO A 6 -19.49 -7.33 30.94
CA PRO A 6 -18.44 -7.13 29.95
C PRO A 6 -19.02 -7.46 28.57
N ALA A 7 -19.20 -6.43 27.75
CA ALA A 7 -19.53 -6.59 26.34
C ALA A 7 -18.50 -7.52 25.68
N PRO A 8 -18.93 -8.44 24.79
CA PRO A 8 -18.03 -9.37 24.14
C PRO A 8 -17.00 -8.61 23.31
N LEU A 9 -15.73 -8.90 23.57
CA LEU A 9 -14.59 -8.50 22.76
C LEU A 9 -14.77 -9.16 21.38
N PHE A 10 -15.47 -8.48 20.47
CA PHE A 10 -15.58 -8.93 19.09
C PHE A 10 -14.15 -9.13 18.54
N PRO A 11 -13.80 -10.31 18.01
CA PRO A 11 -12.54 -10.49 17.31
C PRO A 11 -12.55 -9.53 16.13
N ARG A 12 -11.59 -8.60 16.10
CA ARG A 12 -11.43 -7.67 14.99
C ARG A 12 -11.40 -8.46 13.68
N PRO A 13 -12.16 -8.05 12.65
CA PRO A 13 -12.19 -8.82 11.41
C PRO A 13 -10.78 -8.87 10.80
N LEU A 14 -10.34 -10.08 10.45
CA LEU A 14 -9.08 -10.44 9.77
C LEU A 14 -8.71 -9.61 8.52
N ARG A 15 -9.57 -8.67 8.09
CA ARG A 15 -9.28 -7.63 7.10
C ARG A 15 -8.19 -6.65 7.57
N GLU A 16 -8.01 -6.49 8.89
CA GLU A 16 -6.90 -5.70 9.48
C GLU A 16 -5.50 -6.30 9.22
N LEU A 17 -5.41 -7.61 8.97
CA LEU A 17 -4.15 -8.34 8.72
C LEU A 17 -3.85 -8.55 7.23
N GLY A 18 -4.61 -7.90 6.34
CA GLY A 18 -4.47 -7.97 4.88
C GLY A 18 -3.22 -7.28 4.33
N ARG A 19 -2.04 -7.76 4.74
CA ARG A 19 -0.72 -7.52 4.14
C ARG A 19 -0.21 -6.08 4.27
N ILE A 20 0.44 -5.84 5.41
CA ILE A 20 1.40 -4.75 5.66
C ILE A 20 2.65 -4.99 4.79
N GLN A 21 2.49 -4.93 3.47
CA GLN A 21 3.57 -4.60 2.56
C GLN A 21 3.15 -3.26 1.95
N PRO A 22 4.01 -2.23 1.94
CA PRO A 22 3.70 -1.00 1.24
C PRO A 22 3.49 -1.34 -0.24
N ARG A 23 2.22 -1.48 -0.65
CA ARG A 23 1.86 -1.67 -2.06
C ARG A 23 2.12 -0.40 -2.85
N VAL A 24 2.21 0.73 -2.15
CA VAL A 24 2.59 2.03 -2.68
C VAL A 24 3.90 2.46 -2.02
N MET A 25 4.86 2.88 -2.83
CA MET A 25 6.14 3.43 -2.38
C MET A 25 6.51 4.70 -3.12
N SER A 26 7.16 5.64 -2.43
CA SER A 26 7.79 6.80 -3.06
C SER A 26 9.11 6.41 -3.74
N GLY A 27 9.56 7.23 -4.69
CA GLY A 27 10.86 7.08 -5.33
C GLY A 27 12.03 7.11 -4.33
N ALA A 28 11.88 7.85 -3.22
CA ALA A 28 12.86 7.86 -2.14
C ALA A 28 12.88 6.52 -1.38
N GLN A 29 11.72 5.93 -1.11
CA GLN A 29 11.63 4.60 -0.49
C GLN A 29 12.19 3.52 -1.43
N LEU A 30 11.84 3.56 -2.71
CA LEU A 30 12.42 2.67 -3.72
C LEU A 30 13.94 2.77 -3.76
N LYS A 31 14.49 4.00 -3.75
CA LYS A 31 15.94 4.22 -3.68
C LYS A 31 16.55 3.64 -2.42
N ALA A 32 15.90 3.78 -1.26
CA ALA A 32 16.34 3.16 -0.01
C ALA A 32 16.33 1.63 -0.06
N HIS A 33 15.44 1.04 -0.87
CA HIS A 33 15.40 -0.39 -1.19
C HIS A 33 16.34 -0.79 -2.34
N GLY A 34 17.21 0.13 -2.82
CA GLY A 34 18.16 -0.14 -3.91
C GLY A 34 17.56 -0.08 -5.32
N VAL A 35 16.29 0.28 -5.46
CA VAL A 35 15.61 0.44 -6.75
C VAL A 35 15.79 1.87 -7.24
N GLY A 36 16.66 2.05 -8.23
CA GLY A 36 16.88 3.35 -8.87
C GLY A 36 15.68 3.81 -9.72
N PRO A 37 15.61 5.11 -10.08
CA PRO A 37 14.50 5.67 -10.85
C PRO A 37 14.33 5.02 -12.22
N ALA A 38 15.43 4.68 -12.91
CA ALA A 38 15.38 3.99 -14.20
C ALA A 38 14.77 2.58 -14.08
N ALA A 39 15.15 1.82 -13.04
CA ALA A 39 14.59 0.49 -12.78
C ALA A 39 13.10 0.57 -12.41
N ALA A 40 12.70 1.57 -11.63
CA ALA A 40 11.29 1.80 -11.30
C ALA A 40 10.46 2.15 -12.56
N GLN A 41 11.00 2.97 -13.47
CA GLN A 41 10.34 3.29 -14.74
C GLN A 41 10.23 2.08 -15.67
N GLU A 42 11.26 1.22 -15.71
CA GLU A 42 11.22 -0.04 -16.47
C GLU A 42 10.11 -0.97 -15.95
N GLN A 43 9.96 -1.08 -14.62
CA GLN A 43 8.87 -1.85 -13.99
C GLN A 43 7.48 -1.25 -14.26
N CYS A 44 7.40 0.07 -14.51
CA CYS A 44 6.16 0.79 -14.80
C CYS A 44 5.75 0.81 -16.28
N ARG A 45 6.48 0.09 -17.14
CA ARG A 45 6.14 -0.01 -18.56
C ARG A 45 4.71 -0.54 -18.77
N PRO A 46 4.08 -0.25 -19.92
CA PRO A 46 2.76 -0.79 -20.25
C PRO A 46 2.75 -2.33 -20.14
N GLY A 47 1.88 -2.88 -19.28
CA GLY A 47 1.83 -4.31 -18.98
C GLY A 47 2.86 -4.81 -17.96
N GLY A 48 3.67 -3.91 -17.40
CA GLY A 48 4.62 -4.19 -16.34
C GLY A 48 3.93 -4.50 -15.00
N PRO A 49 4.69 -5.09 -14.06
CA PRO A 49 4.16 -5.47 -12.76
C PRO A 49 3.82 -4.26 -11.90
N TRP A 50 4.34 -3.07 -12.20
CA TRP A 50 4.15 -1.85 -11.41
C TRP A 50 3.44 -0.77 -12.21
N ARG A 51 2.91 0.23 -11.51
CA ARG A 51 2.25 1.38 -12.12
C ARG A 51 2.61 2.65 -11.39
N GLN A 52 2.87 3.72 -12.13
CA GLN A 52 3.05 5.05 -11.55
C GLN A 52 1.69 5.69 -11.27
N LEU A 53 1.43 6.08 -10.02
CA LEU A 53 0.18 6.74 -9.61
C LEU A 53 0.31 8.27 -9.65
N LEU A 54 1.46 8.78 -9.20
CA LEU A 54 1.82 10.20 -9.19
C LEU A 54 3.30 10.33 -9.59
N PRO A 55 3.79 11.53 -9.94
CA PRO A 55 5.22 11.79 -10.11
C PRO A 55 6.01 11.31 -8.87
N GLY A 56 6.82 10.27 -9.02
CA GLY A 56 7.62 9.71 -7.92
C GLY A 56 6.87 8.80 -6.95
N VAL A 57 5.62 8.40 -7.20
CA VAL A 57 4.87 7.44 -6.38
C VAL A 57 4.42 6.25 -7.21
N PHE A 58 4.74 5.05 -6.73
CA PHE A 58 4.66 3.80 -7.47
C PHE A 58 3.82 2.75 -6.75
N LEU A 59 2.95 2.08 -7.49
CA LEU A 59 2.18 0.91 -7.08
C LEU A 59 2.92 -0.36 -7.50
N LEU A 60 3.23 -1.23 -6.54
CA LEU A 60 4.05 -2.42 -6.73
C LEU A 60 3.25 -3.67 -7.11
N HIS A 61 2.09 -3.51 -7.77
CA HIS A 61 1.28 -4.64 -8.24
C HIS A 61 0.55 -4.36 -9.56
N PRO A 62 0.32 -5.42 -10.37
CA PRO A 62 -0.40 -5.31 -11.63
C PRO A 62 -1.91 -5.32 -11.34
N GLY A 63 -2.48 -4.14 -11.11
CA GLY A 63 -3.91 -4.01 -10.87
C GLY A 63 -4.39 -2.56 -10.86
N PRO A 64 -5.71 -2.34 -11.04
CA PRO A 64 -6.29 -1.02 -10.80
C PRO A 64 -6.08 -0.64 -9.32
N PRO A 65 -5.61 0.59 -9.04
CA PRO A 65 -5.39 1.03 -7.66
C PRO A 65 -6.71 1.16 -6.92
N SER A 66 -6.79 0.51 -5.76
CA SER A 66 -7.91 0.64 -4.82
C SER A 66 -7.98 2.04 -4.21
N GLY A 67 -9.13 2.39 -3.62
CA GLY A 67 -9.31 3.68 -2.95
C GLY A 67 -8.26 3.94 -1.86
N ASP A 68 -7.96 2.94 -1.03
CA ASP A 68 -6.94 3.03 0.01
C ASP A 68 -5.52 3.23 -0.54
N GLU A 69 -5.20 2.64 -1.70
CA GLU A 69 -3.89 2.83 -2.34
C GLU A 69 -3.76 4.21 -2.94
N ARG A 70 -4.82 4.75 -3.54
CA ARG A 70 -4.85 6.14 -3.99
C ARG A 70 -4.71 7.11 -2.84
N LEU A 71 -5.40 6.85 -1.72
CA LEU A 71 -5.29 7.67 -0.51
C LEU A 71 -3.87 7.63 0.04
N ARG A 72 -3.26 6.45 0.18
CA ARG A 72 -1.86 6.33 0.62
C ARG A 72 -0.90 7.03 -0.34
N ALA A 73 -1.10 6.91 -1.65
CA ALA A 73 -0.29 7.61 -2.64
C ALA A 73 -0.35 9.14 -2.47
N ALA A 74 -1.51 9.68 -2.09
CA ALA A 74 -1.68 11.11 -1.85
C ALA A 74 -1.04 11.61 -0.54
N LEU A 75 -0.68 10.70 0.37
CA LEU A 75 -0.04 11.02 1.66
C LEU A 75 1.49 10.84 1.63
N LEU A 76 2.05 10.35 0.53
CA LEU A 76 3.50 10.17 0.30
C LEU A 76 4.07 11.34 -0.50
#